data_AF-A0A022VZV7-F1
#
_entry.id   AF-A0A022VZV7-F1
#
_cell.length_a   1.000
_cell.length_b   1.000
_cell.length_c   1.000
_cell.angle_alpha   90.00
_cell.angle_beta   90.00
_cell.angle_gamma   90.00
#
_symmetry.space_group_name_H-M   'P 1'
#
loop_
_entity.id
_entity.type
_entity.pdbx_description
1 polymer ?
#
loop_
_entity_poly.entity_id
_entity_poly.type
_entity_poly.pdbx_seq_one_letter_code
_entity_poly.pdbx_strand_id
1 'polypeptide(L)'
;MNNAATIAWRTPCRWIHAYSRTSSARSSLLDQLHLIYPSSIRPRSALRCLSSKTPTSRKASQRAPGSQTREITAAFPERDLPAPQIAQIFGTATLPAKLGNQILRALQDQRVSGTLDLPLPDEITRVVPPHIIDAGLAWLRSKHPMDEDAAILARIEREEQEEEEQLIRRAEELGLYKPQSGKFGSSTTKEGDVYGSSVLDEVRKKNIKESKQMEEKQRQDWLDGEAKRIEQLQARAEKLKGIQKYESQELTEARPRADPEQRPALAWIQQQHVKATSTTDASKLTTAGRLLPSLAVVALTLGLCYVFSESYEAPLHNQRMWPDIQPAAATLTAIVGLNAGVFLLWKFPPAWRLLNKYFINVPYYPYAASVVGSVFSHQQLRHLGSNMFILWFVGKKLHDDIGRGDFVAVYLSAGAFATFSSFAIRVLSNTLTVSSLGASGAISGVVAMWCILHSNERLTIAFLPREWQEKISASGSTFLCAIILGELLNFIPAFRFFAVDLWSHLAGYGAGIVLGLLWKEKKERERRRNPPSWLKSFGL
;
A
#
# COMPACT_ATOMS: atom_id res chain seq x y z
N MET A 1 -5.08 -9.47 -43.58
CA MET A 1 -5.75 -9.14 -42.30
C MET A 1 -4.72 -9.30 -41.19
N ASN A 2 -3.86 -8.29 -40.99
CA ASN A 2 -2.77 -8.30 -40.03
C ASN A 2 -2.95 -7.10 -39.10
N ASN A 3 -3.54 -7.30 -37.92
CA ASN A 3 -3.67 -6.25 -36.91
C ASN A 3 -2.45 -6.26 -35.99
N ALA A 4 -1.36 -5.70 -36.48
CA ALA A 4 -0.21 -5.32 -35.67
C ALA A 4 -0.50 -3.97 -35.00
N ALA A 5 -1.04 -3.98 -33.77
CA ALA A 5 -0.98 -2.82 -32.88
C ALA A 5 -1.24 -3.15 -31.39
N THR A 6 -0.61 -4.21 -30.87
CA THR A 6 -0.34 -4.34 -29.43
C THR A 6 0.89 -3.48 -29.11
N ILE A 7 0.74 -2.15 -29.07
CA ILE A 7 1.80 -1.25 -28.55
C ILE A 7 1.33 -0.70 -27.22
N ALA A 8 1.48 -1.54 -26.21
CA ALA A 8 1.73 -1.26 -24.80
C ALA A 8 1.80 -2.67 -24.16
N TRP A 9 2.94 -3.29 -23.91
CA TRP A 9 4.09 -2.80 -23.16
C TRP A 9 5.33 -3.67 -23.47
N ARG A 10 6.18 -3.25 -24.41
CA ARG A 10 7.57 -3.73 -24.39
C ARG A 10 8.23 -3.14 -23.14
N THR A 11 8.30 -3.97 -22.11
CA THR A 11 8.94 -3.77 -20.81
C THR A 11 10.09 -2.73 -20.78
N PRO A 12 10.18 -1.87 -19.74
CA PRO A 12 11.42 -1.15 -19.41
C PRO A 12 12.51 -2.09 -18.85
N CYS A 13 12.22 -3.38 -18.65
CA CYS A 13 13.13 -4.35 -18.01
C CYS A 13 14.42 -4.66 -18.79
N ARG A 14 14.60 -4.18 -20.03
CA ARG A 14 15.89 -4.32 -20.72
C ARG A 14 17.01 -3.51 -20.06
N TRP A 15 16.66 -2.42 -19.35
CA TRP A 15 17.66 -1.54 -18.73
C TRP A 15 18.18 -2.03 -17.37
N ILE A 16 17.44 -2.90 -16.68
CA ILE A 16 17.81 -3.37 -15.33
C ILE A 16 18.72 -4.63 -15.39
N HIS A 17 18.75 -5.35 -16.52
CA HIS A 17 19.65 -6.49 -16.70
C HIS A 17 21.10 -6.13 -17.05
N ALA A 18 21.39 -4.86 -17.38
CA ALA A 18 22.75 -4.42 -17.70
C ALA A 18 23.65 -4.24 -16.45
N TYR A 19 23.10 -4.33 -15.23
CA TYR A 19 23.85 -4.11 -13.98
C TYR A 19 24.10 -5.36 -13.13
N SER A 20 23.76 -6.57 -13.60
CA SER A 20 23.99 -7.81 -12.84
C SER A 20 24.96 -8.80 -13.50
N ARG A 21 25.77 -8.35 -14.46
CA ARG A 21 26.90 -9.12 -15.01
C ARG A 21 28.17 -8.28 -15.04
N THR A 22 28.72 -7.99 -13.87
CA THR A 22 30.16 -7.81 -13.71
C THR A 22 30.60 -8.49 -12.42
N SER A 23 31.78 -9.08 -12.52
CA SER A 23 32.38 -10.06 -11.64
C SER A 23 32.77 -9.52 -10.26
N SER A 24 32.94 -10.47 -9.36
CA SER A 24 33.74 -10.37 -8.13
C SER A 24 34.83 -9.28 -8.15
N ALA A 25 34.72 -8.33 -7.24
CA ALA A 25 35.87 -7.72 -6.59
C ALA A 25 35.41 -7.16 -5.25
N ARG A 26 35.90 -7.78 -4.17
CA ARG A 26 35.93 -7.16 -2.84
C ARG A 26 36.76 -5.88 -2.94
N SER A 27 36.22 -4.74 -2.53
CA SER A 27 37.01 -3.75 -1.80
C SER A 27 36.08 -2.82 -1.03
N SER A 28 36.43 -2.66 0.23
CA SER A 28 35.90 -1.72 1.21
C SER A 28 35.91 -0.29 0.66
N LEU A 29 34.81 0.45 0.80
CA LEU A 29 34.75 1.92 0.90
C LEU A 29 33.28 2.39 0.96
N LEU A 30 32.52 1.93 1.95
CA LEU A 30 31.21 2.52 2.30
C LEU A 30 30.97 2.46 3.82
N ASP A 31 32.02 2.75 4.59
CA ASP A 31 31.83 3.46 5.86
C ASP A 31 31.88 4.95 5.52
N GLN A 32 30.97 5.74 6.11
CA GLN A 32 30.72 7.17 5.84
C GLN A 32 29.71 7.43 4.71
N LEU A 33 28.42 7.38 5.06
CA LEU A 33 27.44 8.45 4.82
C LEU A 33 26.04 7.95 5.24
N HIS A 34 25.77 7.96 6.54
CA HIS A 34 24.40 7.88 7.07
C HIS A 34 24.21 8.89 8.21
N LEU A 35 23.72 10.05 7.82
CA LEU A 35 22.85 10.99 8.54
C LEU A 35 22.11 11.65 7.36
N ILE A 36 20.80 11.55 7.18
CA ILE A 36 19.76 12.28 7.91
C ILE A 36 18.47 11.44 7.91
N TYR A 37 17.99 11.04 9.09
CA TYR A 37 16.57 10.78 9.35
C TYR A 37 16.22 11.57 10.62
N PRO A 38 15.16 12.40 10.62
CA PRO A 38 14.85 13.23 11.77
C PRO A 38 14.19 12.38 12.86
N SER A 39 14.90 12.18 13.95
CA SER A 39 14.36 11.74 15.24
C SER A 39 14.43 12.91 16.23
N SER A 40 13.32 13.64 16.38
CA SER A 40 13.20 14.59 17.48
C SER A 40 11.74 14.89 17.83
N ILE A 41 11.10 13.99 18.60
CA ILE A 41 10.15 14.43 19.62
C ILE A 41 10.44 13.62 20.88
N ARG A 42 11.23 14.21 21.77
CA ARG A 42 11.35 13.83 23.18
C ARG A 42 10.84 15.01 24.04
N PRO A 43 10.52 14.74 25.32
CA PRO A 43 9.32 15.22 25.99
C PRO A 43 9.52 16.55 26.71
N ARG A 44 8.42 17.24 27.02
CA ARG A 44 8.38 18.29 28.04
C ARG A 44 7.15 18.08 28.93
N SER A 45 7.43 17.69 30.17
CA SER A 45 7.17 18.44 31.41
C SER A 45 5.72 18.34 31.86
N ALA A 46 5.42 17.47 32.81
CA ALA A 46 5.43 17.79 34.24
C ALA A 46 4.37 18.83 34.61
N LEU A 47 3.33 18.38 35.35
CA LEU A 47 2.83 19.03 36.56
C LEU A 47 1.68 18.22 37.17
N ARG A 48 1.86 17.90 38.45
CA ARG A 48 0.87 17.75 39.51
C ARG A 48 -0.18 16.64 39.39
N CYS A 49 0.03 15.59 40.18
CA CYS A 49 -0.96 15.25 41.20
C CYS A 49 -0.29 15.23 42.57
N LEU A 50 -0.87 16.01 43.47
CA LEU A 50 -0.40 16.31 44.81
C LEU A 50 -0.46 15.08 45.72
N SER A 51 0.60 14.89 46.48
CA SER A 51 0.61 14.15 47.73
C SER A 51 -0.14 14.93 48.80
N SER A 52 -1.02 14.26 49.54
CA SER A 52 -1.34 14.61 50.93
C SER A 52 -1.71 13.35 51.73
N LYS A 53 -0.73 12.88 52.51
CA LYS A 53 -0.79 12.48 53.94
C LYS A 53 -2.03 11.67 54.40
N THR A 54 -1.93 10.34 54.60
CA THR A 54 -1.68 9.57 55.87
C THR A 54 -2.80 9.63 56.93
N PRO A 55 -2.94 8.70 57.92
CA PRO A 55 -2.25 7.41 58.21
C PRO A 55 -3.17 6.24 58.65
N THR A 56 -2.65 5.01 58.71
CA THR A 56 -2.71 4.05 59.86
C THR A 56 -2.11 2.72 59.38
N SER A 57 -0.83 2.43 59.62
CA SER A 57 -0.30 1.77 60.83
C SER A 57 -0.86 0.37 61.10
N ARG A 58 -0.12 -0.65 60.65
CA ARG A 58 0.52 -1.67 61.51
C ARG A 58 1.49 -2.46 60.64
N LYS A 59 2.78 -2.13 60.65
CA LYS A 59 3.82 -2.87 61.40
C LYS A 59 3.58 -4.38 61.42
N ALA A 60 3.94 -5.07 60.32
CA ALA A 60 4.51 -6.41 60.44
C ALA A 60 5.98 -6.20 60.83
N SER A 61 6.20 -6.24 62.14
CA SER A 61 7.53 -6.22 62.74
C SER A 61 8.33 -7.36 62.14
N GLN A 62 9.49 -7.02 61.57
CA GLN A 62 10.62 -7.93 61.63
C GLN A 62 10.75 -8.39 63.07
N ARG A 63 10.56 -9.69 63.29
CA ARG A 63 11.05 -10.36 64.48
C ARG A 63 11.80 -11.58 63.97
N ALA A 64 13.13 -11.46 64.01
CA ALA A 64 13.96 -12.64 64.13
C ALA A 64 13.46 -13.46 65.32
N PRO A 65 13.63 -14.78 65.27
CA PRO A 65 14.39 -15.33 66.36
C PRO A 65 15.48 -16.26 65.82
N GLY A 66 16.73 -15.88 66.13
CA GLY A 66 17.59 -16.89 66.72
C GLY A 66 16.93 -17.36 68.02
N SER A 67 16.13 -18.41 67.93
CA SER A 67 15.97 -19.37 68.99
C SER A 67 16.37 -20.69 68.37
N GLN A 68 17.34 -21.36 68.96
CA GLN A 68 17.60 -22.76 68.69
C GLN A 68 16.28 -23.51 68.93
N THR A 69 15.49 -23.72 67.88
CA THR A 69 14.40 -24.68 67.92
C THR A 69 15.11 -26.02 67.94
N ARG A 70 15.40 -26.49 69.14
CA ARG A 70 15.76 -27.88 69.36
C ARG A 70 14.63 -28.68 68.70
N GLU A 71 14.90 -29.29 67.56
CA GLU A 71 14.14 -30.44 67.09
C GLU A 71 14.23 -31.51 68.19
N ILE A 72 13.32 -31.41 69.16
CA ILE A 72 12.96 -32.52 70.02
C ILE A 72 11.61 -32.96 69.48
N THR A 73 11.62 -33.60 68.32
CA THR A 73 10.61 -34.61 68.01
C THR A 73 10.91 -35.80 68.92
N ALA A 74 10.62 -35.64 70.21
CA ALA A 74 10.48 -36.79 71.09
C ALA A 74 9.22 -37.51 70.62
N ALA A 75 9.39 -38.41 69.65
CA ALA A 75 8.38 -39.40 69.29
C ALA A 75 7.81 -39.96 70.59
N PHE A 76 6.48 -39.99 70.70
CA PHE A 76 5.85 -40.61 71.86
C PHE A 76 6.38 -42.04 71.98
N PRO A 77 6.77 -42.52 73.18
CA PRO A 77 7.36 -43.84 73.30
C PRO A 77 6.42 -44.89 72.69
N GLU A 78 6.91 -45.70 71.75
CA GLU A 78 6.15 -46.81 71.15
C GLU A 78 5.69 -47.84 72.19
N ARG A 79 6.29 -47.82 73.39
CA ARG A 79 5.96 -48.69 74.52
C ARG A 79 4.90 -48.06 75.42
N ASP A 80 3.83 -48.81 75.66
CA ASP A 80 2.76 -48.43 76.58
C ASP A 80 3.27 -48.20 77.99
N LEU A 81 2.77 -47.13 78.63
CA LEU A 81 3.06 -46.84 80.03
C LEU A 81 2.36 -47.87 80.93
N PRO A 82 3.04 -48.37 81.98
CA PRO A 82 2.46 -49.34 82.90
C PRO A 82 1.29 -48.74 83.69
N ALA A 83 0.33 -49.59 84.07
CA ALA A 83 -0.90 -49.22 84.79
C ALA A 83 -0.72 -48.24 85.99
N PRO A 84 0.27 -48.38 86.89
CA PRO A 84 0.46 -47.43 87.99
C PRO A 84 0.81 -46.02 87.51
N GLN A 85 1.54 -45.90 86.41
CA GLN A 85 1.94 -44.62 85.85
C GLN A 85 0.76 -43.91 85.17
N ILE A 86 -0.12 -44.66 84.50
CA ILE A 86 -1.38 -44.14 83.94
C ILE A 86 -2.30 -43.65 85.07
N ALA A 87 -2.45 -44.42 86.14
CA ALA A 87 -3.27 -44.01 87.29
C ALA A 87 -2.74 -42.71 87.94
N GLN A 88 -1.41 -42.51 87.96
CA GLN A 88 -0.78 -41.28 88.44
C GLN A 88 -1.04 -40.08 87.53
N ILE A 89 -1.08 -40.28 86.21
CA ILE A 89 -1.30 -39.23 85.21
C ILE A 89 -2.74 -38.71 85.25
N PHE A 90 -3.71 -39.62 85.30
CA PHE A 90 -5.12 -39.28 85.23
C PHE A 90 -5.79 -39.09 86.60
N GLY A 91 -5.09 -39.40 87.70
CA GLY A 91 -5.59 -39.19 89.08
C GLY A 91 -6.73 -40.13 89.51
N THR A 92 -7.10 -41.11 88.67
CA THR A 92 -8.18 -42.07 88.92
C THR A 92 -7.68 -43.50 88.75
N ALA A 93 -7.82 -44.33 89.79
CA ALA A 93 -7.45 -45.75 89.75
C ALA A 93 -8.39 -46.64 88.90
N THR A 94 -9.46 -46.05 88.35
CA THR A 94 -10.53 -46.75 87.62
C THR A 94 -10.33 -46.80 86.10
N LEU A 95 -9.32 -46.12 85.54
CA LEU A 95 -9.09 -46.09 84.10
C LEU A 95 -8.20 -47.26 83.65
N PRO A 96 -8.63 -48.13 82.71
CA PRO A 96 -7.79 -49.22 82.22
C PRO A 96 -6.55 -48.68 81.47
N ALA A 97 -5.38 -49.25 81.76
CA ALA A 97 -4.10 -48.78 81.22
C ALA A 97 -4.04 -48.71 79.69
N LYS A 98 -4.73 -49.63 79.00
CA LYS A 98 -4.85 -49.64 77.53
C LYS A 98 -5.56 -48.40 77.00
N LEU A 99 -6.67 -48.00 77.64
CA LEU A 99 -7.43 -46.82 77.25
C LEU A 99 -6.65 -45.53 77.54
N GLY A 100 -5.97 -45.46 78.69
CA GLY A 100 -5.11 -44.31 79.03
C GLY A 100 -3.99 -44.08 78.01
N ASN A 101 -3.32 -45.15 77.55
CA ASN A 101 -2.31 -45.05 76.50
C ASN A 101 -2.90 -44.67 75.13
N GLN A 102 -4.10 -45.16 74.79
CA GLN A 102 -4.81 -44.75 73.57
C GLN A 102 -5.13 -43.25 73.57
N ILE A 103 -5.59 -42.71 74.69
CA ILE A 103 -5.87 -41.27 74.85
C ILE A 103 -4.58 -40.46 74.65
N LEU A 104 -3.48 -40.85 75.29
CA LEU A 104 -2.22 -40.13 75.19
C LEU A 104 -1.65 -40.13 73.76
N ARG A 105 -1.77 -41.26 73.03
CA ARG A 105 -1.37 -41.33 71.62
C ARG A 105 -2.24 -40.47 70.73
N ALA A 106 -3.56 -40.58 70.86
CA ALA A 106 -4.49 -39.78 70.07
C ALA A 106 -4.28 -38.28 70.29
N LEU A 107 -4.09 -37.86 71.55
CA LEU A 107 -3.76 -36.46 71.88
C LEU A 107 -2.40 -36.05 71.31
N GLN A 108 -1.38 -36.90 71.39
CA GLN A 108 -0.07 -36.58 70.84
C GLN A 108 -0.08 -36.50 69.31
N ASP A 109 -0.82 -37.36 68.62
CA ASP A 109 -1.01 -37.32 67.17
C ASP A 109 -1.77 -36.05 66.76
N GLN A 110 -2.79 -35.65 67.54
CA GLN A 110 -3.51 -34.40 67.31
C GLN A 110 -2.62 -33.16 67.52
N ARG A 111 -1.71 -33.18 68.52
CA ARG A 111 -0.73 -32.11 68.75
C ARG A 111 0.26 -31.98 67.60
N VAL A 112 0.80 -33.11 67.11
CA VAL A 112 1.76 -33.14 66.00
C VAL A 112 1.10 -32.71 64.68
N SER A 113 -0.13 -33.14 64.44
CA SER A 113 -0.87 -32.84 63.21
C SER A 113 -1.55 -31.46 63.21
N GLY A 114 -1.56 -30.74 64.34
CA GLY A 114 -2.24 -29.46 64.47
C GLY A 114 -3.77 -29.58 64.45
N THR A 115 -4.31 -30.70 64.94
CA THR A 115 -5.77 -31.01 64.96
C THR A 115 -6.35 -31.05 66.38
N LEU A 116 -5.70 -30.40 67.34
CA LEU A 116 -6.14 -30.36 68.74
C LEU A 116 -7.49 -29.64 68.93
N ASP A 117 -7.89 -28.82 67.95
CA ASP A 117 -9.17 -28.14 67.82
C ASP A 117 -10.32 -29.07 67.37
N LEU A 118 -10.00 -30.24 66.81
CA LEU A 118 -10.98 -31.24 66.37
C LEU A 118 -11.32 -32.21 67.51
N PRO A 119 -12.58 -32.69 67.60
CA PRO A 119 -12.95 -33.67 68.60
C PRO A 119 -12.14 -34.96 68.42
N LEU A 120 -11.69 -35.54 69.53
CA LEU A 120 -11.13 -36.89 69.55
C LEU A 120 -12.15 -37.89 68.98
N PRO A 121 -11.69 -39.06 68.47
CA PRO A 121 -12.59 -40.10 67.97
C PRO A 121 -13.74 -40.41 68.93
N ASP A 122 -14.95 -40.58 68.39
CA ASP A 122 -16.20 -40.83 69.13
C ASP A 122 -16.09 -41.95 70.18
N GLU A 123 -15.23 -42.93 69.95
CA GLU A 123 -14.95 -44.04 70.86
C GLU A 123 -14.37 -43.57 72.20
N ILE A 124 -13.58 -42.51 72.20
CA ILE A 124 -12.90 -41.96 73.39
C ILE A 124 -13.81 -40.94 74.08
N THR A 125 -14.42 -40.03 73.31
CA THR A 125 -15.21 -38.90 73.85
C THR A 125 -16.52 -39.34 74.49
N ARG A 126 -17.11 -40.47 74.07
CA ARG A 126 -18.32 -41.04 74.71
C ARG A 126 -18.04 -41.71 76.05
N VAL A 127 -16.84 -42.24 76.24
CA VAL A 127 -16.47 -43.08 77.39
C VAL A 127 -15.78 -42.25 78.48
N VAL A 128 -15.06 -41.20 78.09
CA VAL A 128 -14.16 -40.47 78.98
C VAL A 128 -14.63 -39.03 79.16
N PRO A 129 -14.87 -38.56 80.40
CA PRO A 129 -15.24 -37.18 80.66
C PRO A 129 -14.09 -36.20 80.34
N PRO A 130 -14.39 -34.95 79.92
CA PRO A 130 -13.40 -33.97 79.44
C PRO A 130 -12.23 -33.72 80.38
N HIS A 131 -12.46 -33.71 81.69
CA HIS A 131 -11.42 -33.44 82.69
C HIS A 131 -10.27 -34.47 82.68
N ILE A 132 -10.54 -35.71 82.26
CA ILE A 132 -9.51 -36.77 82.14
C ILE A 132 -8.65 -36.52 80.89
N ILE A 133 -9.26 -36.06 79.80
CA ILE A 133 -8.58 -35.70 78.55
C ILE A 133 -7.64 -34.50 78.82
N ASP A 134 -8.14 -33.50 79.55
CA ASP A 134 -7.36 -32.32 79.95
C ASP A 134 -6.16 -32.69 80.85
N ALA A 135 -6.33 -33.64 81.77
CA ALA A 135 -5.25 -34.15 82.60
C ALA A 135 -4.15 -34.84 81.76
N GLY A 136 -4.55 -35.66 80.78
CA GLY A 136 -3.64 -36.28 79.82
C GLY A 136 -2.88 -35.25 78.99
N LEU A 137 -3.58 -34.23 78.49
CA LEU A 137 -2.99 -33.13 77.72
C LEU A 137 -2.02 -32.28 78.57
N ALA A 138 -2.38 -31.97 79.81
CA ALA A 138 -1.52 -31.24 80.75
C ALA A 138 -0.22 -32.01 81.04
N TRP A 139 -0.31 -33.33 81.20
CA TRP A 139 0.85 -34.19 81.37
C TRP A 139 1.72 -34.24 80.11
N LEU A 140 1.12 -34.36 78.92
CA LEU A 140 1.82 -34.34 77.64
C LEU A 140 2.56 -33.02 77.42
N ARG A 141 1.95 -31.87 77.75
CA ARG A 141 2.59 -30.55 77.69
C ARG A 141 3.78 -30.43 78.64
N SER A 142 3.70 -31.06 79.82
CA SER A 142 4.80 -31.08 80.79
C SER A 142 5.96 -31.97 80.35
N LYS A 143 5.68 -33.13 79.74
CA LYS A 143 6.72 -34.13 79.37
C LYS A 143 7.28 -33.96 77.96
N HIS A 144 6.46 -33.54 77.01
CA HIS A 144 6.79 -33.35 75.60
C HIS A 144 6.39 -31.91 75.19
N PRO A 145 7.23 -30.90 75.51
CA PRO A 145 6.99 -29.53 75.11
C PRO A 145 7.08 -29.42 73.58
N MET A 146 6.04 -28.89 72.96
CA MET A 146 5.90 -28.68 71.52
C MET A 146 5.17 -27.34 71.33
N ASP A 147 5.49 -26.64 70.25
CA ASP A 147 4.73 -25.49 69.79
C ASP A 147 3.47 -25.96 69.05
N GLU A 148 2.40 -26.17 69.82
CA GLU A 148 1.10 -26.59 69.29
C GLU A 148 0.52 -25.54 68.33
N ASP A 149 0.78 -24.24 68.60
CA ASP A 149 0.31 -23.14 67.76
C ASP A 149 1.01 -23.17 66.39
N ALA A 150 2.31 -23.47 66.34
CA ALA A 150 3.04 -23.65 65.09
C ALA A 150 2.55 -24.85 64.27
N ALA A 151 2.19 -25.97 64.91
CA ALA A 151 1.63 -27.14 64.23
C ALA A 151 0.24 -26.85 63.64
N ILE A 152 -0.61 -26.12 64.38
CA ILE A 152 -1.92 -25.66 63.90
C ILE A 152 -1.74 -24.71 62.71
N LEU A 153 -0.84 -23.72 62.81
CA LEU A 153 -0.54 -22.80 61.71
C LEU A 153 -0.03 -23.53 60.46
N ALA A 154 0.87 -24.50 60.61
CA ALA A 154 1.38 -25.30 59.50
C ALA A 154 0.30 -26.17 58.82
N ARG A 155 -0.70 -26.62 59.57
CA ARG A 155 -1.89 -27.28 59.00
C ARG A 155 -2.75 -26.29 58.23
N ILE A 156 -3.09 -25.15 58.83
CA ILE A 156 -3.91 -24.10 58.22
C ILE A 156 -3.27 -23.62 56.92
N GLU A 157 -1.96 -23.39 56.90
CA GLU A 157 -1.24 -22.95 55.70
C GLU A 157 -1.30 -23.99 54.57
N ARG A 158 -1.22 -25.29 54.87
CA ARG A 158 -1.40 -26.34 53.86
C ARG A 158 -2.84 -26.41 53.34
N GLU A 159 -3.82 -26.37 54.23
CA GLU A 159 -5.24 -26.40 53.85
C GLU A 159 -5.60 -25.17 53.00
N GLU A 160 -5.13 -23.97 53.38
CA GLU A 160 -5.31 -22.72 52.63
C GLU A 160 -4.67 -22.82 51.24
N GLN A 161 -3.45 -23.35 51.13
CA GLN A 161 -2.80 -23.56 49.84
C GLN A 161 -3.57 -24.55 48.94
N GLU A 162 -4.04 -25.67 49.50
CA GLU A 162 -4.82 -26.65 48.75
C GLU A 162 -6.14 -26.04 48.22
N GLU A 163 -6.83 -25.24 49.04
CA GLU A 163 -8.04 -24.53 48.64
C GLU A 163 -7.76 -23.44 47.60
N GLU A 164 -6.72 -22.64 47.76
CA GLU A 164 -6.29 -21.65 46.78
C GLU A 164 -6.00 -22.31 45.43
N GLU A 165 -5.26 -23.42 45.40
CA GLU A 165 -4.99 -24.14 44.18
C GLU A 165 -6.27 -24.70 43.53
N GLN A 166 -7.22 -25.19 44.33
CA GLN A 166 -8.52 -25.64 43.81
C GLN A 166 -9.32 -24.49 43.19
N LEU A 167 -9.33 -23.31 43.83
CA LEU A 167 -10.00 -22.11 43.32
C LEU A 167 -9.35 -21.62 42.02
N ILE A 168 -8.02 -21.58 41.97
CA ILE A 168 -7.26 -21.19 40.78
C ILE A 168 -7.55 -22.16 39.63
N ARG A 169 -7.46 -23.48 39.87
CA ARG A 169 -7.78 -24.51 38.85
C ARG A 169 -9.18 -24.32 38.30
N ARG A 170 -10.18 -24.13 39.17
CA ARG A 170 -11.56 -23.90 38.76
C ARG A 170 -11.73 -22.60 37.97
N ALA A 171 -11.05 -21.53 38.35
CA ALA A 171 -11.12 -20.25 37.65
C ALA A 171 -10.44 -20.30 36.26
N GLU A 172 -9.39 -21.11 36.10
CA GLU A 172 -8.77 -21.40 34.79
C GLU A 172 -9.70 -22.22 33.89
N GLU A 173 -10.35 -23.27 34.42
CA GLU A 173 -11.32 -24.09 33.67
C GLU A 173 -12.53 -23.28 33.19
N LEU A 174 -13.00 -22.35 34.02
CA LEU A 174 -14.07 -21.40 33.68
C LEU A 174 -13.61 -20.24 32.80
N GLY A 175 -12.31 -20.10 32.56
CA GLY A 175 -11.72 -18.99 31.78
C GLY A 175 -11.81 -17.62 32.45
N LEU A 176 -12.13 -17.55 33.74
CA LEU A 176 -12.23 -16.32 34.53
C LEU A 176 -10.86 -15.80 34.98
N TYR A 177 -9.90 -16.71 35.14
CA TYR A 177 -8.54 -16.40 35.55
C TYR A 177 -7.55 -16.94 34.52
N LYS A 178 -6.57 -16.11 34.19
CA LYS A 178 -5.42 -16.51 33.38
C LYS A 178 -4.17 -15.94 34.05
N PRO A 179 -3.21 -16.79 34.47
CA PRO A 179 -2.01 -16.29 35.14
C PRO A 179 -1.25 -15.35 34.21
N GLN A 180 -0.91 -14.18 34.74
CA GLN A 180 -0.35 -13.07 33.97
C GLN A 180 1.15 -13.25 33.69
N SER A 181 1.81 -14.20 34.37
CA SER A 181 3.22 -14.55 34.16
C SER A 181 3.58 -15.88 34.79
N GLY A 182 3.96 -16.87 33.96
CA GLY A 182 4.62 -18.11 34.37
C GLY A 182 3.83 -18.99 35.36
N LYS A 183 4.30 -20.22 35.57
CA LYS A 183 3.97 -20.99 36.77
C LYS A 183 5.18 -20.93 37.68
N PHE A 184 4.99 -20.77 38.99
CA PHE A 184 6.10 -20.91 39.95
C PHE A 184 6.73 -22.31 39.75
N GLY A 185 8.02 -22.37 39.45
CA GLY A 185 8.74 -23.63 39.14
C GLY A 185 8.71 -24.09 37.67
N SER A 186 8.16 -23.32 36.72
CA SER A 186 8.28 -23.65 35.29
C SER A 186 9.73 -23.61 34.81
N SER A 187 10.15 -24.56 33.98
CA SER A 187 11.54 -24.68 33.51
C SER A 187 12.02 -23.41 32.79
N THR A 188 13.09 -22.83 33.31
CA THR A 188 13.73 -21.67 32.69
C THR A 188 14.34 -22.07 31.35
N THR A 189 13.91 -21.42 30.27
CA THR A 189 14.35 -21.75 28.90
C THR A 189 15.75 -21.21 28.57
N LYS A 190 16.34 -20.38 29.43
CA LYS A 190 17.66 -19.76 29.26
C LYS A 190 18.49 -19.92 30.53
N GLU A 191 19.73 -20.36 30.36
CA GLU A 191 20.69 -20.53 31.45
C GLU A 191 21.01 -19.15 32.07
N GLY A 192 20.67 -18.98 33.35
CA GLY A 192 20.90 -17.72 34.10
C GLY A 192 19.72 -16.74 34.17
N ASP A 193 18.56 -17.04 33.57
CA ASP A 193 17.40 -16.13 33.62
C ASP A 193 16.51 -16.44 34.84
N VAL A 194 16.49 -15.58 35.86
CA VAL A 194 15.73 -15.82 37.11
C VAL A 194 14.21 -15.77 36.87
N TYR A 195 13.77 -15.14 35.78
CA TYR A 195 12.37 -14.74 35.56
C TYR A 195 11.51 -15.69 34.69
N GLY A 196 11.99 -16.88 34.31
CA GLY A 196 11.19 -17.85 33.54
C GLY A 196 10.77 -17.37 32.13
N SER A 197 9.83 -18.06 31.46
CA SER A 197 9.32 -17.61 30.15
C SER A 197 8.31 -16.46 30.30
N SER A 198 8.61 -15.31 29.70
CA SER A 198 7.69 -14.16 29.70
C SER A 198 6.50 -14.41 28.76
N VAL A 199 5.28 -14.19 29.24
CA VAL A 199 4.05 -14.19 28.43
C VAL A 199 4.17 -13.20 27.27
N LEU A 200 4.86 -12.06 27.46
CA LEU A 200 5.07 -11.08 26.39
C LEU A 200 5.98 -11.62 25.28
N ASP A 201 6.98 -12.42 25.62
CA ASP A 201 7.85 -13.07 24.63
C ASP A 201 7.12 -14.18 23.89
N GLU A 202 6.26 -14.94 24.56
CA GLU A 202 5.39 -15.92 23.92
C GLU A 202 4.40 -15.27 22.96
N VAL A 203 3.75 -14.19 23.38
CA VAL A 203 2.85 -13.38 22.53
C VAL A 203 3.62 -12.77 21.36
N ARG A 204 4.82 -12.22 21.60
CA ARG A 204 5.68 -11.68 20.53
C ARG A 204 6.06 -12.77 19.53
N LYS A 205 6.48 -13.95 20.00
CA LYS A 205 6.82 -15.10 19.15
C LYS A 205 5.60 -15.55 18.33
N LYS A 206 4.41 -15.59 18.95
CA LYS A 206 3.15 -15.89 18.28
C LYS A 206 2.83 -14.87 17.19
N ASN A 207 2.87 -13.57 17.50
CA ASN A 207 2.61 -12.50 16.53
C ASN A 207 3.62 -12.52 15.37
N ILE A 208 4.91 -12.76 15.65
CA ILE A 208 5.94 -12.91 14.61
C ILE A 208 5.63 -14.13 13.73
N LYS A 209 5.25 -15.26 14.33
CA LYS A 209 4.88 -16.48 13.59
C LYS A 209 3.67 -16.23 12.70
N GLU A 210 2.63 -15.57 13.21
CA GLU A 210 1.43 -15.20 12.46
C GLU A 210 1.76 -14.22 11.32
N SER A 211 2.57 -13.19 11.56
CA SER A 211 3.03 -12.26 10.51
C SER A 211 3.78 -13.00 9.41
N LYS A 212 4.72 -13.89 9.76
CA LYS A 212 5.47 -14.70 8.79
C LYS A 212 4.57 -15.64 7.99
N GLN A 213 3.59 -16.27 8.63
CA GLN A 213 2.61 -17.12 7.94
C GLN A 213 1.75 -16.30 6.97
N MET A 214 1.35 -15.09 7.36
CA MET A 214 0.59 -14.18 6.49
C MET A 214 1.43 -13.68 5.31
N GLU A 215 2.70 -13.35 5.53
CA GLU A 215 3.65 -12.94 4.48
C GLU A 215 3.91 -14.07 3.48
N GLU A 216 4.16 -15.30 3.96
CA GLU A 216 4.36 -16.47 3.11
C GLU A 216 3.09 -16.81 2.31
N LYS A 217 1.90 -16.69 2.92
CA LYS A 217 0.63 -16.84 2.21
C LYS A 217 0.45 -15.78 1.10
N GLN A 218 0.74 -14.51 1.40
CA GLN A 218 0.68 -13.43 0.40
C GLN A 218 1.67 -13.65 -0.75
N ARG A 219 2.87 -14.16 -0.45
CA ARG A 219 3.87 -14.52 -1.44
C ARG A 219 3.38 -15.66 -2.34
N GLN A 220 2.83 -16.72 -1.76
CA GLN A 220 2.25 -17.83 -2.53
C GLN A 220 1.10 -17.35 -3.42
N ASP A 221 0.17 -16.55 -2.87
CA ASP A 221 -0.92 -15.94 -3.65
C ASP A 221 -0.40 -15.03 -4.79
N TRP A 222 0.70 -14.32 -4.55
CA TRP A 222 1.37 -13.52 -5.57
C TRP A 222 1.93 -14.37 -6.71
N LEU A 223 2.68 -15.43 -6.38
CA LEU A 223 3.31 -16.35 -7.33
C LEU A 223 2.25 -17.11 -8.15
N ASP A 224 1.23 -17.65 -7.48
CA ASP A 224 0.14 -18.41 -8.10
C ASP A 224 -0.82 -17.54 -8.91
N GLY A 225 -0.86 -16.23 -8.63
CA GLY A 225 -1.82 -15.33 -9.26
C GLY A 225 -1.66 -15.18 -10.77
N GLU A 226 -0.48 -15.48 -11.34
CA GLU A 226 -0.33 -15.51 -12.81
C GLU A 226 -0.84 -16.82 -13.41
N ALA A 227 -0.55 -17.96 -12.77
CA ALA A 227 -1.09 -19.26 -13.18
C ALA A 227 -2.62 -19.25 -13.16
N LYS A 228 -3.22 -18.71 -12.08
CA LYS A 228 -4.68 -18.50 -11.97
C LYS A 228 -5.22 -17.62 -13.10
N ARG A 229 -4.48 -16.59 -13.52
CA ARG A 229 -4.89 -15.69 -14.63
C ARG A 229 -4.84 -16.40 -15.98
N ILE A 230 -3.78 -17.16 -16.25
CA ILE A 230 -3.64 -17.97 -17.47
C ILE A 230 -4.78 -18.98 -17.55
N GLU A 231 -5.07 -19.69 -16.46
CA GLU A 231 -6.18 -20.64 -16.39
C GLU A 231 -7.53 -19.96 -16.69
N GLN A 232 -7.79 -18.78 -16.12
CA GLN A 232 -8.99 -18.00 -16.42
C GLN A 232 -9.06 -17.57 -17.90
N LEU A 233 -7.94 -17.16 -18.48
CA LEU A 233 -7.87 -16.80 -19.91
C LEU A 233 -8.11 -18.01 -20.80
N GLN A 234 -7.53 -19.17 -20.47
CA GLN A 234 -7.76 -20.43 -21.18
C GLN A 234 -9.24 -20.84 -21.11
N ALA A 235 -9.84 -20.84 -19.92
CA ALA A 235 -11.25 -21.15 -19.73
C ALA A 235 -12.17 -20.18 -20.49
N ARG A 236 -11.83 -18.89 -20.55
CA ARG A 236 -12.56 -17.90 -21.37
C ARG A 236 -12.37 -18.17 -22.86
N ALA A 237 -11.15 -18.43 -23.30
CA ALA A 237 -10.84 -18.73 -24.69
C ALA A 237 -11.60 -19.97 -25.15
N GLU A 238 -11.66 -21.03 -24.33
CA GLU A 238 -12.42 -22.25 -24.62
C GLU A 238 -13.92 -22.00 -24.78
N LYS A 239 -14.52 -21.19 -23.89
CA LYS A 239 -15.92 -20.77 -24.03
C LYS A 239 -16.17 -19.97 -25.31
N LEU A 240 -15.18 -19.20 -25.77
CA LEU A 240 -15.27 -18.33 -26.95
C LEU A 240 -14.83 -19.00 -28.25
N LYS A 241 -14.24 -20.21 -28.22
CA LYS A 241 -13.78 -20.95 -29.42
C LYS A 241 -14.90 -21.15 -30.45
N GLY A 242 -16.18 -21.10 -30.06
CA GLY A 242 -17.34 -21.19 -30.95
C GLY A 242 -17.71 -19.91 -31.71
N ILE A 243 -17.16 -18.72 -31.37
CA ILE A 243 -17.61 -17.41 -31.89
C ILE A 243 -16.48 -16.66 -32.64
N GLN A 244 -15.58 -17.38 -33.30
CA GLN A 244 -14.47 -16.84 -34.12
C GLN A 244 -13.22 -16.36 -33.33
N LYS A 245 -12.06 -16.74 -33.90
CA LYS A 245 -10.65 -16.54 -33.51
C LYS A 245 -10.37 -15.63 -32.31
N TYR A 246 -10.25 -16.24 -31.13
CA TYR A 246 -9.48 -15.68 -30.03
C TYR A 246 -7.98 -15.75 -30.39
N GLU A 247 -7.28 -14.63 -30.41
CA GLU A 247 -5.86 -14.55 -30.78
C GLU A 247 -4.97 -14.94 -29.59
N SER A 248 -4.15 -15.97 -29.78
CA SER A 248 -3.32 -16.68 -28.79
C SER A 248 -2.10 -15.89 -28.27
N GLN A 249 -2.00 -14.60 -28.59
CA GLN A 249 -0.80 -13.80 -28.28
C GLN A 249 -0.66 -13.49 -26.79
N GLU A 250 -1.75 -13.20 -26.07
CA GLU A 250 -1.72 -12.91 -24.63
C GLU A 250 -1.26 -14.12 -23.80
N LEU A 251 -1.56 -15.34 -24.24
CA LEU A 251 -1.12 -16.58 -23.60
C LEU A 251 0.36 -16.89 -23.83
N THR A 252 0.93 -16.39 -24.93
CA THR A 252 2.32 -16.69 -25.32
C THR A 252 3.34 -15.77 -24.60
N GLU A 253 2.89 -14.62 -24.08
CA GLU A 253 3.75 -13.60 -23.46
C GLU A 253 3.75 -13.60 -21.92
N ALA A 254 2.93 -14.44 -21.27
CA ALA A 254 2.81 -14.49 -19.82
C ALA A 254 4.10 -15.03 -19.17
N ARG A 255 4.94 -14.13 -18.66
CA ARG A 255 6.13 -14.49 -17.86
C ARG A 255 5.72 -14.75 -16.41
N PRO A 256 6.36 -15.72 -15.71
CA PRO A 256 6.09 -15.93 -14.29
C PRO A 256 6.40 -14.66 -13.49
N ARG A 257 5.62 -14.43 -12.44
CA ARG A 257 5.86 -13.34 -11.49
C ARG A 257 7.16 -13.59 -10.75
N ALA A 258 7.90 -12.52 -10.51
CA ALA A 258 9.15 -12.57 -9.78
C ALA A 258 8.85 -12.78 -8.29
N ASP A 259 9.63 -13.66 -7.67
CA ASP A 259 9.58 -13.89 -6.24
C ASP A 259 10.05 -12.63 -5.48
N PRO A 260 9.22 -12.06 -4.58
CA PRO A 260 9.58 -10.89 -3.77
C PRO A 260 10.86 -11.07 -2.95
N GLU A 261 11.17 -12.29 -2.48
CA GLU A 261 12.40 -12.54 -1.70
C GLU A 261 13.66 -12.53 -2.58
N GLN A 262 13.58 -13.14 -3.77
CA GLN A 262 14.73 -13.29 -4.66
C GLN A 262 14.99 -12.02 -5.48
N ARG A 263 13.92 -11.34 -5.91
CA ARG A 263 13.98 -10.18 -6.83
C ARG A 263 13.00 -9.10 -6.39
N PRO A 264 13.23 -8.44 -5.24
CA PRO A 264 12.29 -7.51 -4.64
C PRO A 264 11.94 -6.34 -5.56
N ALA A 265 12.91 -5.76 -6.27
CA ALA A 265 12.66 -4.64 -7.19
C ALA A 265 11.76 -5.02 -8.37
N LEU A 266 11.98 -6.21 -8.97
CA LEU A 266 11.19 -6.66 -10.11
C LEU A 266 9.77 -7.04 -9.67
N ALA A 267 9.64 -7.75 -8.53
CA ALA A 267 8.35 -8.09 -7.95
C ALA A 267 7.55 -6.83 -7.60
N TRP A 268 8.19 -5.81 -7.02
CA TRP A 268 7.56 -4.53 -6.73
C TRP A 268 7.08 -3.82 -8.01
N ILE A 269 7.89 -3.77 -9.07
CA ILE A 269 7.48 -3.19 -10.36
C ILE A 269 6.27 -3.94 -10.94
N GLN A 270 6.30 -5.28 -10.90
CA GLN A 270 5.18 -6.11 -11.36
C GLN A 270 3.91 -5.88 -10.53
N GLN A 271 4.03 -5.73 -9.21
CA GLN A 271 2.88 -5.39 -8.35
C GLN A 271 2.27 -4.04 -8.73
N GLN A 272 3.09 -3.02 -8.98
CA GLN A 272 2.59 -1.71 -9.44
C GLN A 272 1.90 -1.84 -10.79
N HIS A 273 2.45 -2.65 -11.70
CA HIS A 273 1.83 -2.93 -12.99
C HIS A 273 0.47 -3.61 -12.84
N VAL A 274 0.36 -4.65 -12.02
CA VAL A 274 -0.93 -5.34 -11.76
C VAL A 274 -1.96 -4.37 -11.17
N LYS A 275 -1.56 -3.52 -10.20
CA LYS A 275 -2.43 -2.49 -9.61
C LYS A 275 -2.86 -1.41 -10.62
N ALA A 276 -2.01 -1.10 -11.59
CA ALA A 276 -2.30 -0.13 -12.64
C ALA A 276 -3.18 -0.69 -13.77
N THR A 277 -3.19 -2.00 -13.96
CA THR A 277 -3.94 -2.71 -15.02
C THR A 277 -5.18 -3.43 -14.49
N SER A 278 -5.39 -3.51 -13.17
CA SER A 278 -6.59 -4.09 -12.57
C SER A 278 -7.81 -3.20 -12.88
N THR A 279 -8.47 -3.45 -14.01
CA THR A 279 -9.64 -2.71 -14.46
C THR A 279 -10.92 -3.34 -13.93
N THR A 280 -11.91 -2.49 -13.64
CA THR A 280 -13.31 -2.89 -13.38
C THR A 280 -13.96 -3.52 -14.62
N ASP A 281 -14.97 -4.38 -14.43
CA ASP A 281 -15.69 -5.09 -15.50
C ASP A 281 -16.27 -4.13 -16.57
N ALA A 282 -15.52 -3.93 -17.65
CA ALA A 282 -15.89 -3.06 -18.76
C ALA A 282 -16.85 -3.71 -19.78
N SER A 283 -17.18 -4.99 -19.56
CA SER A 283 -18.12 -5.76 -20.37
C SER A 283 -19.56 -5.23 -20.30
N LYS A 284 -19.90 -4.46 -19.27
CA LYS A 284 -21.24 -3.90 -19.06
C LYS A 284 -21.49 -2.56 -19.78
N LEU A 285 -20.48 -1.97 -20.40
CA LEU A 285 -20.59 -0.64 -21.01
C LEU A 285 -21.24 -0.72 -22.40
N THR A 286 -22.33 0.04 -22.58
CA THR A 286 -22.93 0.27 -23.90
C THR A 286 -22.05 1.21 -24.73
N THR A 287 -22.22 1.17 -26.06
CA THR A 287 -21.53 2.08 -26.99
C THR A 287 -21.76 3.55 -26.62
N ALA A 288 -23.00 3.92 -26.26
CA ALA A 288 -23.33 5.27 -25.80
C ALA A 288 -22.62 5.62 -24.48
N GLY A 289 -22.57 4.69 -23.52
CA GLY A 289 -21.85 4.88 -22.25
C GLY A 289 -20.33 5.05 -22.43
N ARG A 290 -19.76 4.57 -23.54
CA ARG A 290 -18.36 4.81 -23.91
C ARG A 290 -18.16 6.18 -24.55
N LEU A 291 -19.04 6.57 -25.48
CA LEU A 291 -18.84 7.76 -26.32
C LEU A 291 -19.31 9.05 -25.68
N LEU A 292 -20.49 9.07 -25.06
CA LEU A 292 -21.13 10.32 -24.61
C LEU A 292 -20.33 11.07 -23.55
N PRO A 293 -19.74 10.43 -22.52
CA PRO A 293 -18.94 11.14 -21.53
C PRO A 293 -17.70 11.81 -22.16
N SER A 294 -17.00 11.10 -23.04
CA SER A 294 -15.84 11.62 -23.75
C SER A 294 -16.23 12.75 -24.71
N LEU A 295 -17.35 12.62 -25.41
CA LEU A 295 -17.89 13.67 -26.28
C LEU A 295 -18.21 14.94 -25.49
N ALA A 296 -18.81 14.81 -24.30
CA ALA A 296 -19.11 15.94 -23.43
C ALA A 296 -17.83 16.67 -22.98
N VAL A 297 -16.76 15.93 -22.64
CA VAL A 297 -15.46 16.52 -22.30
C VAL A 297 -14.84 17.24 -23.50
N VAL A 298 -14.93 16.68 -24.70
CA VAL A 298 -14.45 17.36 -25.91
C VAL A 298 -15.25 18.63 -26.18
N ALA A 299 -16.58 18.59 -26.14
CA ALA A 299 -17.43 19.76 -26.34
C ALA A 299 -17.10 20.87 -25.32
N LEU A 300 -16.92 20.50 -24.06
CA LEU A 300 -16.47 21.42 -23.01
C LEU A 300 -15.08 22.00 -23.30
N THR A 301 -14.14 21.16 -23.75
CA THR A 301 -12.78 21.61 -24.12
C THR A 301 -12.82 22.58 -25.28
N LEU A 302 -13.60 22.30 -26.33
CA LEU A 302 -13.77 23.18 -27.48
C LEU A 302 -14.40 24.52 -27.07
N GLY A 303 -15.43 24.49 -26.23
CA GLY A 303 -16.07 25.69 -25.69
C GLY A 303 -15.12 26.55 -24.86
N LEU A 304 -14.33 25.91 -23.98
CA LEU A 304 -13.30 26.61 -23.19
C LEU A 304 -12.19 27.19 -24.07
N CYS A 305 -11.73 26.46 -25.09
CA CYS A 305 -10.75 26.97 -26.05
C CYS A 305 -11.28 28.17 -26.83
N TYR A 306 -12.56 28.15 -27.24
CA TYR A 306 -13.20 29.27 -27.92
C TYR A 306 -13.26 30.51 -27.02
N VAL A 307 -13.77 30.35 -25.79
CA VAL A 307 -13.82 31.45 -24.81
C VAL A 307 -12.41 31.98 -24.51
N PHE A 308 -11.43 31.09 -24.36
CA PHE A 308 -10.03 31.47 -24.13
C PHE A 308 -9.46 32.26 -25.30
N SER A 309 -9.66 31.82 -26.55
CA SER A 309 -9.21 32.54 -27.75
C SER A 309 -9.81 33.95 -27.84
N GLU A 310 -11.09 34.13 -27.52
CA GLU A 310 -11.75 35.45 -27.56
C GLU A 310 -11.39 36.37 -26.39
N SER A 311 -11.14 35.81 -25.20
CA SER A 311 -10.88 36.60 -23.97
C SER A 311 -9.39 36.81 -23.67
N TYR A 312 -8.49 36.15 -24.39
CA TYR A 312 -7.07 36.19 -24.10
C TYR A 312 -6.43 37.51 -24.55
N GLU A 313 -5.90 38.26 -23.59
CA GLU A 313 -5.07 39.43 -23.83
C GLU A 313 -3.59 39.12 -23.55
N ALA A 314 -2.71 39.48 -24.49
CA ALA A 314 -1.29 39.19 -24.37
C ALA A 314 -0.62 40.10 -23.33
N PRO A 315 0.13 39.57 -22.35
CA PRO A 315 0.78 40.39 -21.33
C PRO A 315 1.88 41.27 -21.93
N LEU A 316 1.99 42.48 -21.38
CA LEU A 316 3.09 43.41 -21.64
C LEU A 316 4.44 42.76 -21.32
N HIS A 317 5.48 43.17 -22.02
CA HIS A 317 6.81 42.55 -21.95
C HIS A 317 7.36 42.45 -20.51
N ASN A 318 7.19 43.51 -19.72
CA ASN A 318 7.63 43.59 -18.32
C ASN A 318 6.83 42.72 -17.33
N GLN A 319 5.65 42.23 -17.73
CA GLN A 319 4.80 41.37 -16.91
C GLN A 319 4.96 39.88 -17.26
N ARG A 320 5.83 39.54 -18.22
CA ARG A 320 6.08 38.16 -18.63
C ARG A 320 6.96 37.46 -17.60
N MET A 321 6.66 36.18 -17.32
CA MET A 321 7.52 35.33 -16.48
C MET A 321 8.93 35.15 -17.09
N TRP A 322 9.02 35.11 -18.42
CA TRP A 322 10.28 35.09 -19.17
C TRP A 322 10.29 36.24 -20.18
N PRO A 323 10.70 37.46 -19.76
CA PRO A 323 10.74 38.62 -20.64
C PRO A 323 11.69 38.45 -21.82
N ASP A 324 12.87 37.86 -21.58
CA ASP A 324 13.95 37.74 -22.55
C ASP A 324 13.69 36.73 -23.67
N ILE A 325 12.65 35.90 -23.53
CA ILE A 325 12.33 34.82 -24.47
C ILE A 325 11.17 35.28 -25.37
N GLN A 326 11.29 34.97 -26.68
CA GLN A 326 10.20 35.20 -27.63
C GLN A 326 8.91 34.51 -27.15
N PRO A 327 7.72 35.16 -27.24
CA PRO A 327 6.47 34.60 -26.76
C PRO A 327 6.15 33.20 -27.30
N ALA A 328 6.43 32.97 -28.59
CA ALA A 328 6.29 31.66 -29.21
C ALA A 328 7.21 30.61 -28.59
N ALA A 329 8.49 30.93 -28.41
CA ALA A 329 9.42 29.99 -27.77
C ALA A 329 8.97 29.68 -26.33
N ALA A 330 8.51 30.66 -25.57
CA ALA A 330 8.01 30.46 -24.20
C ALA A 330 6.80 29.50 -24.14
N THR A 331 5.82 29.64 -25.05
CA THR A 331 4.64 28.77 -25.09
C THR A 331 4.97 27.36 -25.53
N LEU A 332 5.78 27.22 -26.58
CA LEU A 332 6.23 25.92 -27.04
C LEU A 332 7.11 25.21 -26.00
N THR A 333 8.02 25.92 -25.33
CA THR A 333 8.81 25.36 -24.23
C THR A 333 7.92 24.87 -23.09
N ALA A 334 6.83 25.58 -22.76
CA ALA A 334 5.88 25.12 -21.76
C ALA A 334 5.16 23.82 -22.18
N ILE A 335 4.69 23.74 -23.44
CA ILE A 335 4.04 22.53 -23.96
C ILE A 335 5.02 21.35 -24.04
N VAL A 336 6.24 21.59 -24.53
CA VAL A 336 7.31 20.58 -24.59
C VAL A 336 7.68 20.11 -23.18
N GLY A 337 7.82 21.04 -22.24
CA GLY A 337 8.09 20.74 -20.83
C GLY A 337 6.99 19.90 -20.19
N LEU A 338 5.72 20.19 -20.48
CA LEU A 338 4.59 19.39 -19.98
C LEU A 338 4.63 17.95 -20.54
N ASN A 339 4.82 17.79 -21.85
CA ASN A 339 4.94 16.47 -22.48
C ASN A 339 6.16 15.69 -21.94
N ALA A 340 7.30 16.36 -21.75
CA ALA A 340 8.50 15.76 -21.17
C ALA A 340 8.27 15.35 -19.70
N GLY A 341 7.55 16.17 -18.91
CA GLY A 341 7.16 15.84 -17.55
C GLY A 341 6.28 14.60 -17.46
N VAL A 342 5.26 14.49 -18.32
CA VAL A 342 4.41 13.29 -18.42
C VAL A 342 5.23 12.07 -18.89
N PHE A 343 6.16 12.25 -19.82
CA PHE A 343 7.08 11.18 -20.24
C PHE A 343 7.97 10.67 -19.10
N LEU A 344 8.47 11.57 -18.23
CA LEU A 344 9.23 11.20 -17.04
C LEU A 344 8.35 10.52 -15.98
N LEU A 345 7.10 10.98 -15.81
CA LEU A 345 6.12 10.33 -14.95
C LEU A 345 5.85 8.88 -15.39
N TRP A 346 5.88 8.58 -16.70
CA TRP A 346 5.80 7.19 -17.20
C TRP A 346 6.97 6.30 -16.74
N LYS A 347 8.10 6.88 -16.30
CA LYS A 347 9.24 6.14 -15.73
C LYS A 347 9.09 5.89 -14.23
N PHE A 348 8.07 6.45 -13.59
CA PHE A 348 7.80 6.31 -12.17
C PHE A 348 6.63 5.35 -11.93
N PRO A 349 6.87 4.08 -11.50
CA PRO A 349 5.83 3.07 -11.39
C PRO A 349 4.59 3.44 -10.56
N PRO A 350 4.70 4.18 -9.44
CA PRO A 350 3.52 4.60 -8.68
C PRO A 350 2.57 5.52 -9.45
N ALA A 351 3.07 6.25 -10.46
CA ALA A 351 2.23 7.12 -11.30
C ALA A 351 1.43 6.35 -12.37
N TRP A 352 1.76 5.09 -12.68
CA TRP A 352 1.12 4.34 -13.76
C TRP A 352 -0.39 4.23 -13.60
N ARG A 353 -0.90 4.14 -12.36
CA ARG A 353 -2.34 4.07 -12.11
C ARG A 353 -3.07 5.35 -12.55
N LEU A 354 -2.47 6.50 -12.30
CA LEU A 354 -2.98 7.80 -12.74
C LEU A 354 -2.88 7.94 -14.26
N LEU A 355 -1.72 7.56 -14.81
CA LEU A 355 -1.43 7.72 -16.24
C LEU A 355 -2.27 6.79 -17.12
N ASN A 356 -2.46 5.53 -16.72
CA ASN A 356 -3.34 4.60 -17.43
C ASN A 356 -4.80 5.09 -17.42
N LYS A 357 -5.21 5.82 -16.38
CA LYS A 357 -6.57 6.33 -16.24
C LYS A 357 -6.83 7.59 -17.05
N TYR A 358 -5.88 8.53 -17.09
CA TYR A 358 -6.12 9.86 -17.67
C TYR A 358 -5.21 10.21 -18.85
N PHE A 359 -4.14 9.46 -19.10
CA PHE A 359 -3.12 9.77 -20.12
C PHE A 359 -2.97 8.67 -21.18
N ILE A 360 -3.85 7.67 -21.15
CA ILE A 360 -4.02 6.69 -22.24
C ILE A 360 -5.50 6.64 -22.57
N ASN A 361 -5.82 6.71 -23.85
CA ASN A 361 -7.17 6.49 -24.31
C ASN A 361 -7.36 5.02 -24.70
N VAL A 362 -8.17 4.30 -23.91
CA VAL A 362 -8.43 2.87 -24.10
C VAL A 362 -9.90 2.66 -24.46
N PRO A 363 -10.22 2.20 -25.69
CA PRO A 363 -11.61 2.02 -26.10
C PRO A 363 -12.42 1.01 -25.27
N TYR A 364 -11.73 0.03 -24.68
CA TYR A 364 -12.35 -1.00 -23.83
C TYR A 364 -12.93 -0.43 -22.53
N TYR A 365 -12.19 0.44 -21.83
CA TYR A 365 -12.61 1.09 -20.57
C TYR A 365 -12.31 2.61 -20.63
N PRO A 366 -13.07 3.38 -21.40
CA PRO A 366 -12.75 4.78 -21.61
C PRO A 366 -13.02 5.60 -20.35
N TYR A 367 -12.06 6.47 -20.01
CA TYR A 367 -12.26 7.54 -19.04
C TYR A 367 -12.44 8.85 -19.79
N ALA A 368 -13.52 9.59 -19.54
CA ALA A 368 -13.85 10.77 -20.33
C ALA A 368 -12.71 11.79 -20.43
N ALA A 369 -11.97 12.03 -19.33
CA ALA A 369 -10.85 12.96 -19.31
C ALA A 369 -9.61 12.48 -20.08
N SER A 370 -9.52 11.20 -20.45
CA SER A 370 -8.37 10.66 -21.17
C SER A 370 -8.23 11.24 -22.58
N VAL A 371 -9.31 11.71 -23.19
CA VAL A 371 -9.27 12.35 -24.52
C VAL A 371 -8.44 13.64 -24.56
N VAL A 372 -8.29 14.32 -23.43
CA VAL A 372 -7.44 15.53 -23.31
C VAL A 372 -6.06 15.14 -22.79
N GLY A 373 -5.98 14.32 -21.74
CA GLY A 373 -4.70 13.96 -21.13
C GLY A 373 -3.80 13.15 -22.07
N SER A 374 -4.36 12.30 -22.95
CA SER A 374 -3.56 11.53 -23.89
C SER A 374 -2.81 12.37 -24.92
N VAL A 375 -3.25 13.61 -25.18
CA VAL A 375 -2.56 14.56 -26.07
C VAL A 375 -1.16 14.90 -25.54
N PHE A 376 -0.96 14.84 -24.22
CA PHE A 376 0.29 15.18 -23.55
C PHE A 376 1.14 13.95 -23.16
N SER A 377 0.79 12.77 -23.66
CA SER A 377 1.33 11.50 -23.19
C SER A 377 2.20 10.82 -24.24
N HIS A 378 3.42 10.45 -23.86
CA HIS A 378 4.34 9.67 -24.69
C HIS A 378 5.06 8.61 -23.84
N GLN A 379 5.22 7.40 -24.37
CA GLN A 379 5.93 6.31 -23.68
C GLN A 379 7.35 6.06 -24.24
N GLN A 380 7.56 6.35 -25.53
CA GLN A 380 8.81 6.11 -26.25
C GLN A 380 9.53 7.43 -26.59
N LEU A 381 10.84 7.49 -26.36
CA LEU A 381 11.63 8.71 -26.58
C LEU A 381 11.60 9.16 -28.04
N ARG A 382 11.69 8.23 -28.99
CA ARG A 382 11.59 8.54 -30.43
C ARG A 382 10.26 9.22 -30.78
N HIS A 383 9.15 8.74 -30.22
CA HIS A 383 7.82 9.29 -30.48
C HIS A 383 7.64 10.68 -29.85
N LEU A 384 8.18 10.90 -28.65
CA LEU A 384 8.22 12.23 -28.04
C LEU A 384 9.09 13.17 -28.88
N GLY A 385 10.32 12.75 -29.21
CA GLY A 385 11.28 13.56 -29.96
C GLY A 385 10.77 13.99 -31.32
N SER A 386 10.17 13.09 -32.11
CA SER A 386 9.61 13.43 -33.43
C SER A 386 8.45 14.42 -33.32
N ASN A 387 7.55 14.25 -32.34
CA ASN A 387 6.43 15.17 -32.12
C ASN A 387 6.90 16.56 -31.68
N MET A 388 7.78 16.62 -30.69
CA MET A 388 8.29 17.90 -30.18
C MET A 388 9.13 18.62 -31.24
N PHE A 389 9.85 17.88 -32.09
CA PHE A 389 10.57 18.45 -33.22
C PHE A 389 9.62 19.16 -34.20
N ILE A 390 8.59 18.47 -34.70
CA ILE A 390 7.63 19.07 -35.64
C ILE A 390 6.89 20.25 -34.99
N LEU A 391 6.45 20.07 -33.74
CA LEU A 391 5.78 21.12 -32.97
C LEU A 391 6.68 22.36 -32.85
N TRP A 392 7.96 22.19 -32.54
CA TRP A 392 8.88 23.32 -32.36
C TRP A 392 9.02 24.19 -33.61
N PHE A 393 9.20 23.57 -34.78
CA PHE A 393 9.41 24.31 -36.02
C PHE A 393 8.12 24.89 -36.59
N VAL A 394 7.09 24.06 -36.77
CA VAL A 394 5.82 24.49 -37.39
C VAL A 394 4.97 25.27 -36.40
N GLY A 395 4.92 24.82 -35.14
CA GLY A 395 4.14 25.49 -34.11
C GLY A 395 4.67 26.87 -33.77
N LYS A 396 6.00 27.10 -33.79
CA LYS A 396 6.56 28.45 -33.62
C LYS A 396 6.08 29.40 -34.72
N LYS A 397 6.13 28.95 -35.99
CA LYS A 397 5.66 29.73 -37.13
C LYS A 397 4.17 30.05 -37.01
N LEU A 398 3.34 29.05 -36.80
CA LEU A 398 1.90 29.26 -36.61
C LEU A 398 1.63 30.22 -35.44
N HIS A 399 2.30 30.04 -34.31
CA HIS A 399 2.15 30.91 -33.14
C HIS A 399 2.51 32.37 -33.47
N ASP A 400 3.57 32.62 -34.24
CA ASP A 400 3.93 33.97 -34.66
C ASP A 400 2.85 34.58 -35.57
N ASP A 401 2.13 33.76 -36.35
CA ASP A 401 1.07 34.22 -37.26
C ASP A 401 -0.27 34.52 -36.57
N ILE A 402 -0.70 33.66 -35.64
CA ILE A 402 -2.03 33.74 -34.99
C ILE A 402 -1.99 34.26 -33.55
N GLY A 403 -0.81 34.29 -32.93
CA GLY A 403 -0.63 34.68 -31.53
C GLY A 403 -0.90 33.54 -30.53
N ARG A 404 -0.63 33.85 -29.24
CA ARG A 404 -0.60 32.85 -28.16
C ARG A 404 -1.97 32.24 -27.83
N GLY A 405 -3.01 33.07 -27.72
CA GLY A 405 -4.36 32.63 -27.35
C GLY A 405 -4.91 31.60 -28.35
N ASP A 406 -4.93 32.00 -29.62
CA ASP A 406 -5.38 31.17 -30.73
C ASP A 406 -4.53 29.90 -30.89
N PHE A 407 -3.21 30.00 -30.74
CA PHE A 407 -2.33 28.83 -30.85
C PHE A 407 -2.62 27.76 -29.80
N VAL A 408 -2.77 28.15 -28.52
CA VAL A 408 -3.07 27.20 -27.45
C VAL A 408 -4.47 26.61 -27.64
N ALA A 409 -5.45 27.44 -28.04
CA ALA A 409 -6.80 27.00 -28.34
C ALA A 409 -6.80 25.94 -29.46
N VAL A 410 -6.11 26.20 -30.58
CA VAL A 410 -5.98 25.29 -31.72
C VAL A 410 -5.29 23.98 -31.34
N TYR A 411 -4.18 24.03 -30.60
CA TYR A 411 -3.46 22.84 -30.17
C TYR A 411 -4.35 21.92 -29.31
N LEU A 412 -5.05 22.50 -28.33
CA LEU A 412 -5.94 21.73 -27.44
C LEU A 412 -7.20 21.25 -28.16
N SER A 413 -7.84 22.09 -28.97
CA SER A 413 -9.07 21.74 -29.69
C SER A 413 -8.81 20.65 -30.73
N ALA A 414 -7.75 20.81 -31.53
CA ALA A 414 -7.38 19.81 -32.53
C ALA A 414 -6.96 18.50 -31.88
N GLY A 415 -6.19 18.54 -30.79
CA GLY A 415 -5.78 17.35 -30.05
C GLY A 415 -6.94 16.56 -29.43
N ALA A 416 -7.85 17.26 -28.75
CA ALA A 416 -9.03 16.65 -28.12
C ALA A 416 -9.98 16.07 -29.18
N PHE A 417 -10.24 16.81 -30.26
CA PHE A 417 -11.07 16.35 -31.36
C PHE A 417 -10.45 15.14 -32.08
N ALA A 418 -9.17 15.21 -32.45
CA ALA A 418 -8.45 14.12 -33.09
C ALA A 418 -8.47 12.82 -32.27
N THR A 419 -8.22 12.94 -30.97
CA THR A 419 -8.23 11.80 -30.05
C THR A 419 -9.62 11.19 -29.98
N PHE A 420 -10.67 12.01 -29.85
CA PHE A 420 -12.04 11.53 -29.80
C PHE A 420 -12.52 10.94 -31.12
N SER A 421 -12.14 11.47 -32.28
CA SER A 421 -12.49 10.88 -33.57
C SER A 421 -11.89 9.48 -33.73
N SER A 422 -10.59 9.31 -33.43
CA SER A 422 -9.96 7.98 -33.44
C SER A 422 -10.63 7.02 -32.45
N PHE A 423 -10.92 7.50 -31.24
CA PHE A 423 -11.67 6.75 -30.23
C PHE A 423 -13.04 6.29 -30.72
N ALA A 424 -13.83 7.22 -31.27
CA ALA A 424 -15.19 6.96 -31.73
C ALA A 424 -15.19 5.95 -32.86
N ILE A 425 -14.29 6.09 -33.84
CA ILE A 425 -14.14 5.14 -34.94
C ILE A 425 -13.81 3.75 -34.38
N ARG A 426 -12.87 3.63 -33.44
CA ARG A 426 -12.49 2.33 -32.85
C ARG A 426 -13.64 1.67 -32.08
N VAL A 427 -14.41 2.44 -31.33
CA VAL A 427 -15.59 1.95 -30.61
C VAL A 427 -16.69 1.50 -31.57
N LEU A 428 -16.97 2.29 -32.62
CA LEU A 428 -17.99 1.98 -33.62
C LEU A 428 -17.60 0.80 -34.52
N SER A 429 -16.31 0.64 -34.81
CA SER A 429 -15.75 -0.52 -35.54
C SER A 429 -15.47 -1.74 -34.64
N ASN A 430 -15.93 -1.73 -33.39
CA ASN A 430 -15.74 -2.81 -32.40
C ASN A 430 -14.27 -3.25 -32.21
N THR A 431 -13.32 -2.35 -32.44
CA THR A 431 -11.87 -2.60 -32.30
C THR A 431 -11.39 -2.04 -30.97
N LEU A 432 -11.68 -2.75 -29.89
CA LEU A 432 -11.57 -2.21 -28.53
C LEU A 432 -10.17 -2.35 -27.88
N THR A 433 -9.30 -3.18 -28.46
CA THR A 433 -7.98 -3.53 -27.90
C THR A 433 -6.89 -2.51 -28.23
N VAL A 434 -7.11 -1.68 -29.25
CA VAL A 434 -6.08 -0.73 -29.70
C VAL A 434 -6.21 0.57 -28.92
N SER A 435 -5.20 0.86 -28.10
CA SER A 435 -5.10 2.12 -27.35
C SER A 435 -4.37 3.19 -28.16
N SER A 436 -4.57 4.46 -27.84
CA SER A 436 -3.83 5.58 -28.45
C SER A 436 -3.37 6.62 -27.42
N LEU A 437 -2.22 7.22 -27.69
CA LEU A 437 -1.62 8.32 -26.93
C LEU A 437 -0.65 9.09 -27.82
N GLY A 438 -0.52 10.39 -27.58
CA GLY A 438 0.44 11.26 -28.26
C GLY A 438 -0.14 12.59 -28.71
N ALA A 439 0.74 13.58 -28.84
CA ALA A 439 0.45 14.92 -29.35
C ALA A 439 0.22 14.97 -30.88
N SER A 440 0.39 13.87 -31.60
CA SER A 440 0.51 13.88 -33.06
C SER A 440 -0.76 14.35 -33.77
N GLY A 441 -1.95 14.04 -33.25
CA GLY A 441 -3.22 14.58 -33.75
C GLY A 441 -3.40 16.09 -33.50
N ALA A 442 -2.85 16.63 -32.41
CA ALA A 442 -2.81 18.07 -32.19
C ALA A 442 -1.84 18.75 -33.17
N ILE A 443 -0.67 18.14 -33.38
CA ILE A 443 0.35 18.61 -34.30
C ILE A 443 -0.14 18.57 -35.74
N SER A 444 -0.87 17.53 -36.15
CA SER A 444 -1.46 17.47 -37.49
C SER A 444 -2.44 18.62 -37.72
N GLY A 445 -3.22 19.01 -36.71
CA GLY A 445 -4.05 20.22 -36.75
C GLY A 445 -3.26 21.52 -36.85
N VAL A 446 -2.19 21.66 -36.07
CA VAL A 446 -1.27 22.81 -36.16
C VAL A 446 -0.65 22.93 -37.55
N VAL A 447 -0.17 21.81 -38.11
CA VAL A 447 0.42 21.76 -39.46
C VAL A 447 -0.62 22.10 -40.51
N ALA A 448 -1.81 21.51 -40.46
CA ALA A 448 -2.90 21.81 -41.39
C ALA A 448 -3.30 23.28 -41.35
N MET A 449 -3.48 23.86 -40.16
CA MET A 449 -3.84 25.26 -40.03
C MET A 449 -2.75 26.16 -40.64
N TRP A 450 -1.48 25.91 -40.33
CA TRP A 450 -0.37 26.68 -40.89
C TRP A 450 -0.33 26.62 -42.42
N CYS A 451 -0.50 25.43 -43.00
CA CYS A 451 -0.58 25.23 -44.45
C CYS A 451 -1.77 25.95 -45.09
N ILE A 452 -2.92 25.98 -44.40
CA ILE A 452 -4.10 26.72 -44.88
C ILE A 452 -3.87 28.22 -44.80
N LEU A 453 -3.24 28.74 -43.75
CA LEU A 453 -2.86 30.15 -43.65
C LEU A 453 -1.99 30.57 -44.83
N HIS A 454 -1.00 29.74 -45.15
CA HIS A 454 0.00 29.97 -46.21
C HIS A 454 -0.33 29.24 -47.51
N SER A 455 -1.63 29.07 -47.82
CA SER A 455 -2.08 28.22 -48.93
C SER A 455 -1.49 28.60 -50.30
N ASN A 456 -1.23 29.90 -50.51
CA ASN A 456 -0.71 30.46 -51.77
C ASN A 456 0.79 30.79 -51.71
N GLU A 457 1.42 30.63 -50.54
CA GLU A 457 2.83 30.95 -50.34
C GLU A 457 3.69 29.72 -50.59
N ARG A 458 4.91 29.97 -51.09
CA ARG A 458 5.90 28.90 -51.31
C ARG A 458 6.54 28.54 -49.98
N LEU A 459 6.09 27.44 -49.40
CA LEU A 459 6.66 26.89 -48.18
C LEU A 459 7.93 26.13 -48.51
N THR A 460 8.97 26.38 -47.70
CA THR A 460 10.23 25.65 -47.75
C THR A 460 10.44 24.89 -46.45
N ILE A 461 11.13 23.75 -46.56
CA ILE A 461 11.47 22.94 -45.41
C ILE A 461 12.72 23.54 -44.76
N ALA A 462 12.57 24.08 -43.54
CA ALA A 462 13.60 24.86 -42.87
C ALA A 462 14.95 24.13 -42.65
N PHE A 463 14.97 22.79 -42.66
CA PHE A 463 16.18 21.99 -42.44
C PHE A 463 16.88 21.52 -43.74
N LEU A 464 16.30 21.78 -44.91
CA LEU A 464 16.98 21.48 -46.17
C LEU A 464 18.11 22.49 -46.42
N PRO A 465 19.24 22.09 -47.05
CA PRO A 465 20.24 23.06 -47.52
C PRO A 465 19.58 24.13 -48.40
N ARG A 466 20.04 25.39 -48.34
CA ARG A 466 19.40 26.51 -49.07
C ARG A 466 19.21 26.22 -50.56
N GLU A 467 20.19 25.54 -51.18
CA GLU A 467 20.13 25.11 -52.58
C GLU A 467 18.96 24.15 -52.91
N TRP A 468 18.49 23.39 -51.92
CA TRP A 468 17.38 22.45 -52.04
C TRP A 468 16.05 23.10 -51.66
N GLN A 469 16.05 24.16 -50.83
CA GLN A 469 14.85 24.87 -50.43
C GLN A 469 14.15 25.52 -51.62
N GLU A 470 14.90 26.08 -52.56
CA GLU A 470 14.31 26.69 -53.77
C GLU A 470 13.70 25.62 -54.70
N LYS A 471 14.36 24.47 -54.82
CA LYS A 471 13.91 23.33 -55.65
C LYS A 471 12.71 22.58 -55.05
N ILE A 472 12.63 22.50 -53.72
CA ILE A 472 11.59 21.78 -52.96
C ILE A 472 10.73 22.82 -52.24
N SER A 473 10.25 23.81 -53.01
CA SER A 473 9.26 24.77 -52.55
C SER A 473 7.90 24.38 -53.11
N ALA A 474 6.88 24.29 -52.25
CA ALA A 474 5.52 23.92 -52.64
C ALA A 474 4.52 24.91 -52.04
N SER A 475 3.36 25.08 -52.68
CA SER A 475 2.28 25.85 -52.06
C SER A 475 1.82 25.16 -50.78
N GLY A 476 1.35 25.92 -49.78
CA GLY A 476 0.86 25.34 -48.53
C GLY A 476 -0.24 24.28 -48.72
N SER A 477 -1.12 24.49 -49.69
CA SER A 477 -2.13 23.49 -50.08
C SER A 477 -1.51 22.20 -50.63
N THR A 478 -0.54 22.32 -51.54
CA THR A 478 0.16 21.16 -52.11
C THR A 478 0.94 20.40 -51.06
N PHE A 479 1.60 21.12 -50.15
CA PHE A 479 2.35 20.53 -49.03
C PHE A 479 1.42 19.74 -48.10
N LEU A 480 0.26 20.29 -47.75
CA LEU A 480 -0.74 19.59 -46.94
C LEU A 480 -1.30 18.35 -47.66
N CYS A 481 -1.65 18.47 -48.94
CA CYS A 481 -2.11 17.34 -49.75
C CYS A 481 -1.05 16.22 -49.83
N ALA A 482 0.23 16.58 -49.99
CA ALA A 482 1.32 15.62 -50.03
C ALA A 482 1.50 14.87 -48.70
N ILE A 483 1.38 15.56 -47.56
CA ILE A 483 1.44 14.94 -46.23
C ILE A 483 0.27 13.96 -46.04
N ILE A 484 -0.96 14.40 -46.33
CA ILE A 484 -2.16 13.56 -46.21
C ILE A 484 -2.03 12.32 -47.11
N LEU A 485 -1.61 12.51 -48.37
CA LEU A 485 -1.40 11.40 -49.30
C LEU A 485 -0.31 10.44 -48.79
N GLY A 486 0.81 10.94 -48.29
CA GLY A 486 1.87 10.11 -47.71
C GLY A 486 1.40 9.26 -46.54
N GLU A 487 0.54 9.80 -45.66
CA GLU A 487 -0.05 9.04 -44.56
C GLU A 487 -1.06 7.99 -45.03
N LEU A 488 -1.87 8.30 -46.05
CA LEU A 488 -2.77 7.32 -46.66
C LEU A 488 -1.99 6.17 -47.32
N LEU A 489 -0.87 6.48 -47.99
CA LEU A 489 0.01 5.47 -48.58
C LEU A 489 0.67 4.59 -47.51
N ASN A 490 1.01 5.14 -46.33
CA ASN A 490 1.56 4.36 -45.21
C ASN A 490 0.59 3.30 -44.64
N PHE A 491 -0.69 3.35 -45.02
CA PHE A 491 -1.68 2.31 -44.70
C PHE A 491 -1.58 1.08 -45.61
N ILE A 492 -1.01 1.25 -46.81
CA ILE A 492 -0.76 0.15 -47.74
C ILE A 492 0.40 -0.68 -47.18
N PRO A 493 0.24 -2.00 -46.96
CA PRO A 493 1.27 -2.83 -46.32
C PRO A 493 2.65 -2.76 -46.99
N ALA A 494 2.69 -2.60 -48.32
CA ALA A 494 3.92 -2.47 -49.10
C ALA A 494 4.72 -1.19 -48.81
N PHE A 495 4.07 -0.15 -48.28
CA PHE A 495 4.66 1.17 -48.03
C PHE A 495 4.62 1.57 -46.55
N ARG A 496 4.45 0.61 -45.64
CA ARG A 496 4.35 0.89 -44.20
C ARG A 496 5.73 1.14 -43.60
N PHE A 497 6.05 2.40 -43.32
CA PHE A 497 7.32 2.82 -42.71
C PHE A 497 7.23 2.97 -41.19
N PHE A 498 6.11 3.44 -40.66
CA PHE A 498 5.92 3.69 -39.23
C PHE A 498 4.50 3.36 -38.76
N ALA A 499 4.34 2.95 -37.50
CA ALA A 499 3.04 2.72 -36.87
C ALA A 499 2.48 4.06 -36.35
N VAL A 500 1.49 4.60 -37.06
CA VAL A 500 0.87 5.91 -36.79
C VAL A 500 -0.64 5.75 -36.72
N ASP A 501 -1.32 6.51 -35.86
CA ASP A 501 -2.78 6.48 -35.71
C ASP A 501 -3.45 7.38 -36.77
N LEU A 502 -3.65 6.82 -37.96
CA LEU A 502 -4.18 7.51 -39.14
C LEU A 502 -5.46 8.31 -38.84
N TRP A 503 -6.41 7.70 -38.13
CA TRP A 503 -7.70 8.34 -37.84
C TRP A 503 -7.56 9.61 -37.00
N SER A 504 -6.63 9.59 -36.03
CA SER A 504 -6.34 10.78 -35.23
C SER A 504 -5.67 11.86 -36.07
N HIS A 505 -4.77 11.49 -36.99
CA HIS A 505 -4.08 12.45 -37.84
C HIS A 505 -5.04 13.11 -38.83
N LEU A 506 -5.86 12.32 -39.53
CA LEU A 506 -6.88 12.81 -40.46
C LEU A 506 -7.89 13.73 -39.78
N ALA A 507 -8.37 13.36 -38.59
CA ALA A 507 -9.26 14.21 -37.81
C ALA A 507 -8.58 15.50 -37.36
N GLY A 508 -7.30 15.44 -36.97
CA GLY A 508 -6.49 16.62 -36.66
C GLY A 508 -6.29 17.53 -37.87
N TYR A 509 -5.94 16.99 -39.05
CA TYR A 509 -5.85 17.78 -40.29
C TYR A 509 -7.19 18.44 -40.61
N GLY A 510 -8.30 17.70 -40.53
CA GLY A 510 -9.64 18.25 -40.72
C GLY A 510 -9.96 19.39 -39.75
N ALA A 511 -9.66 19.22 -38.45
CA ALA A 511 -9.84 20.27 -37.46
C ALA A 511 -8.99 21.50 -37.75
N GLY A 512 -7.71 21.31 -38.11
CA GLY A 512 -6.80 22.39 -38.48
C GLY A 512 -7.25 23.17 -39.72
N ILE A 513 -7.78 22.47 -40.73
CA ILE A 513 -8.34 23.10 -41.94
C ILE A 513 -9.54 23.97 -41.57
N VAL A 514 -10.49 23.41 -40.83
CA VAL A 514 -11.70 24.15 -40.43
C VAL A 514 -11.35 25.36 -39.57
N LEU A 515 -10.51 25.20 -38.55
CA LEU A 515 -10.06 26.30 -37.69
C LEU A 515 -9.28 27.36 -38.47
N GLY A 516 -8.43 26.97 -39.42
CA GLY A 516 -7.70 27.89 -40.29
C GLY A 516 -8.61 28.72 -41.20
N LEU A 517 -9.63 28.10 -41.78
CA LEU A 517 -10.62 28.80 -42.61
C LEU A 517 -11.46 29.78 -41.78
N LEU A 518 -11.94 29.35 -40.60
CA LEU A 518 -12.68 30.20 -39.68
C LEU A 518 -11.85 31.40 -39.20
N TRP A 519 -10.56 31.17 -38.92
CA TRP A 519 -9.65 32.24 -38.52
C TRP A 519 -9.41 33.26 -39.65
N LYS A 520 -9.20 32.80 -40.89
CA LYS A 520 -9.08 33.68 -42.06
C LYS A 520 -10.32 34.55 -42.24
N GLU A 521 -11.50 33.93 -42.15
CA GLU A 521 -12.76 34.66 -42.29
C GLU A 521 -12.96 35.68 -41.16
N LYS A 522 -12.65 35.32 -39.92
CA LYS A 522 -12.67 36.25 -38.78
C LYS A 522 -11.77 37.46 -39.03
N LYS A 523 -10.51 37.23 -39.45
CA LYS A 523 -9.55 38.32 -39.72
C LYS A 523 -9.97 39.20 -40.89
N GLU A 524 -10.56 38.63 -41.93
CA GLU A 524 -11.10 39.39 -43.06
C GLU A 524 -12.29 40.26 -42.61
N ARG A 525 -13.20 39.73 -41.79
CA ARG A 525 -14.30 40.51 -41.20
C ARG A 525 -13.80 41.66 -40.31
N GLU A 526 -12.77 41.41 -39.50
CA GLU A 526 -12.11 42.45 -38.68
C GLU A 526 -11.50 43.56 -39.55
N ARG A 527 -10.79 43.20 -40.63
CA ARG A 527 -10.22 44.16 -41.59
C ARG A 527 -11.30 45.01 -42.27
N ARG A 528 -12.44 44.42 -42.62
CA ARG A 528 -13.58 45.14 -43.21
C ARG A 528 -14.25 46.08 -42.22
N ARG A 529 -14.35 45.70 -40.95
CA ARG A 529 -14.92 46.55 -39.88
C ARG A 529 -14.00 47.70 -39.50
N ASN A 530 -12.70 47.46 -39.49
CA ASN A 530 -11.67 48.45 -39.17
C ASN A 530 -10.73 48.64 -40.38
N PRO A 531 -11.19 49.32 -41.44
CA PRO A 531 -10.33 49.61 -42.57
C PRO A 531 -9.12 50.43 -42.11
N PRO A 532 -7.93 50.21 -42.69
CA PRO A 532 -6.74 50.95 -42.34
C PRO A 532 -6.95 52.46 -42.52
N SER A 533 -6.26 53.26 -41.70
CA SER A 533 -6.46 54.72 -41.63
C SER A 533 -6.33 55.43 -42.98
N TRP A 534 -5.48 54.93 -43.88
CA TRP A 534 -5.34 55.46 -45.24
C TRP A 534 -6.57 55.20 -46.12
N LEU A 535 -7.31 54.11 -45.93
CA LEU A 535 -8.59 53.89 -46.62
C LEU A 535 -9.67 54.81 -46.06
N LYS A 536 -9.66 55.06 -44.74
CA LYS A 536 -10.55 56.03 -44.10
C LYS A 536 -10.32 57.46 -44.62
N SER A 537 -9.09 57.83 -45.00
CA SER A 537 -8.82 59.14 -45.61
C SER A 537 -9.37 59.33 -47.03
N PHE A 538 -9.79 58.25 -47.71
CA PHE A 538 -10.43 58.33 -49.03
C PHE A 538 -11.97 58.42 -48.97
N GLY A 539 -12.58 58.47 -47.78
CA GLY A 539 -14.04 58.68 -47.63
C GLY A 539 -14.92 57.53 -48.15
N LEU A 540 -14.39 56.30 -48.18
CA LEU A 540 -15.08 55.07 -48.60
C LEU A 540 -15.47 54.19 -47.40
#